data_AF-A0A959TVV6-F1
#
_entry.id   AF-A0A959TVV6-F1
#
_cell.length_a   1.000
_cell.length_b   1.000
_cell.length_c   1.000
_cell.angle_alpha   90.00
_cell.angle_beta   90.00
_cell.angle_gamma   90.00
#
_symmetry.space_group_name_H-M   'P 1'
#
loop_
_entity.id
_entity.type
_entity.pdbx_description
1 polymer ?
#
loop_
_entity_poly.entity_id
_entity_poly.type
_entity_poly.pdbx_seq_one_letter_code
_entity_poly.pdbx_strand_id
1 'polypeptide(L)'
;MILSAKDLSDEGLALRVIADISCDVDGPIASTLRATTIDVPFYWYDRMTGSEVQARNEGTILVMSVDNLPCELPRDASEEFSADLLKHVLPQLVGAVDGNMIDRATIARNGELTDRYGYLADYASGKLRPKASTS
;
A
#
# COMPACT_ATOMS: atom_id res chain seq x y z
N MET A 1 14.32 -7.31 1.32
CA MET A 1 14.72 -6.10 0.58
C MET A 1 14.91 -6.48 -0.89
N ILE A 2 14.23 -5.79 -1.80
CA ILE A 2 14.26 -6.04 -3.25
C ILE A 2 15.32 -5.15 -3.92
N LEU A 3 15.33 -3.85 -3.60
CA LEU A 3 16.34 -2.89 -4.04
C LEU A 3 16.93 -2.19 -2.82
N SER A 4 18.17 -2.51 -2.48
CA SER A 4 18.88 -1.89 -1.35
C SER A 4 19.56 -0.58 -1.76
N ALA A 5 19.93 0.24 -0.77
CA ALA A 5 20.71 1.47 -1.03
C ALA A 5 22.04 1.16 -1.74
N LYS A 6 22.66 0.01 -1.43
CA LYS A 6 23.88 -0.46 -2.09
C LYS A 6 23.65 -0.72 -3.58
N ASP A 7 22.56 -1.41 -3.92
CA ASP A 7 22.21 -1.69 -5.32
C ASP A 7 21.96 -0.38 -6.07
N LEU A 8 21.25 0.56 -5.44
CA LEU A 8 20.96 1.87 -6.03
C LEU A 8 22.22 2.72 -6.23
N SER A 9 23.24 2.56 -5.37
CA SER A 9 24.51 3.30 -5.46
C SER A 9 25.48 2.80 -6.53
N ASP A 10 25.23 1.66 -7.18
CA ASP A 10 26.12 1.07 -8.19
C ASP A 10 26.24 1.96 -9.43
N GLU A 11 27.40 2.53 -9.71
CA GLU A 11 27.65 3.41 -10.87
C GLU A 11 27.22 2.81 -12.22
N GLY A 12 27.23 1.48 -12.36
CA GLY A 12 26.78 0.78 -13.57
C GLY A 12 25.26 0.69 -13.73
N LEU A 13 24.48 1.06 -12.71
CA LEU A 13 23.03 1.00 -12.73
C LEU A 13 22.44 2.09 -13.63
N ALA A 14 21.75 1.67 -14.70
CA ALA A 14 21.06 2.55 -15.64
C ALA A 14 19.65 2.99 -15.20
N LEU A 15 19.21 2.57 -14.01
CA LEU A 15 17.88 2.87 -13.48
C LEU A 15 17.73 4.39 -13.22
N ARG A 16 16.71 5.00 -13.80
CA ARG A 16 16.45 6.45 -13.70
C ARG A 16 15.16 6.80 -12.98
N VAL A 17 14.19 5.90 -12.97
CA VAL A 17 12.84 6.14 -12.44
C VAL A 17 12.38 4.90 -11.68
N ILE A 18 11.76 5.12 -10.53
CA ILE A 18 11.09 4.11 -9.72
C ILE A 18 9.67 4.59 -9.45
N ALA A 19 8.68 3.75 -9.74
CA ALA A 19 7.29 3.95 -9.35
C ALA A 19 6.91 2.84 -8.37
N ASP A 20 6.96 3.16 -7.08
CA ASP A 20 6.63 2.24 -5.99
C ASP A 20 5.15 2.39 -5.62
N ILE A 21 4.33 1.46 -6.13
CA ILE A 21 2.87 1.42 -5.89
C ILE A 21 2.56 0.96 -4.46
N SER A 22 3.46 0.21 -3.81
CA SER A 22 3.24 -0.28 -2.45
C SER A 22 3.30 0.84 -1.41
N CYS A 23 4.10 1.88 -1.69
CA CYS A 23 4.34 3.01 -0.80
C CYS A 23 4.80 2.59 0.62
N ASP A 24 5.48 1.44 0.72
CA ASP A 24 5.99 0.93 1.98
C ASP A 24 7.29 1.66 2.36
N VAL A 25 7.19 2.69 3.21
CA VAL A 25 8.35 3.37 3.81
C VAL A 25 9.13 2.37 4.67
N ASP A 26 10.46 2.38 4.56
CA ASP A 26 11.37 1.36 5.13
C ASP A 26 11.08 -0.08 4.64
N GLY A 27 10.35 -0.19 3.52
CA GLY A 27 9.94 -1.44 2.93
C GLY A 27 10.99 -2.05 1.99
N PRO A 28 10.56 -2.73 0.92
CA PRO A 28 11.46 -3.49 0.07
C PRO A 28 12.34 -2.64 -0.86
N ILE A 29 12.03 -1.36 -1.06
CA ILE A 29 12.73 -0.45 -1.98
C ILE A 29 13.33 0.71 -1.16
N ALA A 30 14.66 0.75 -1.06
CA ALA A 30 15.36 1.71 -0.20
C ALA A 30 15.15 3.18 -0.59
N SER A 31 14.76 3.46 -1.85
CA SER A 31 14.49 4.83 -2.31
C SER A 31 13.12 5.37 -1.91
N THR A 32 12.24 4.54 -1.32
CA THR A 32 10.91 4.95 -0.85
C THR A 32 11.04 5.60 0.53
N LEU A 33 11.27 6.91 0.54
CA LEU A 33 11.56 7.69 1.74
C LEU A 33 10.30 8.23 2.42
N ARG A 34 9.24 8.43 1.64
CA ARG A 34 7.93 8.92 2.10
C ARG A 34 6.87 8.63 1.06
N ALA A 35 5.60 8.74 1.44
CA ALA A 35 4.51 8.83 0.50
C ALA A 35 4.55 10.16 -0.27
N THR A 36 4.22 10.12 -1.56
CA THR A 36 3.94 11.30 -2.37
C THR A 36 2.43 11.50 -2.54
N THR A 37 2.05 12.69 -2.99
CA THR A 37 0.64 13.05 -3.23
C THR A 37 0.39 13.18 -4.72
N ILE A 38 -0.86 13.11 -5.15
CA ILE A 38 -1.24 13.33 -6.55
C ILE A 38 -0.74 14.70 -7.06
N ASP A 39 -0.78 15.74 -6.21
CA ASP A 39 -0.36 17.10 -6.58
C ASP A 39 1.18 17.22 -6.71
N VAL A 40 1.92 16.46 -5.91
CA VAL A 40 3.39 16.42 -5.92
C VAL A 40 3.84 14.96 -5.92
N PRO A 41 3.71 14.25 -7.07
CA PRO A 41 3.79 12.79 -7.13
C PRO A 41 5.22 12.28 -7.16
N PHE A 42 6.20 13.16 -7.39
CA PHE A 42 7.59 12.78 -7.56
C PHE A 42 8.54 13.52 -6.61
N TYR A 43 9.63 12.86 -6.28
CA TYR A 43 10.83 13.48 -5.72
C TYR A 43 12.10 12.87 -6.30
N TRP A 44 13.23 13.54 -6.14
CA TRP A 44 14.53 13.01 -6.55
C TRP A 44 15.22 12.34 -5.37
N TYR A 45 15.61 11.08 -5.54
CA TYR A 45 16.43 10.33 -4.61
C TYR A 45 17.89 10.39 -5.05
N ASP A 46 18.79 10.88 -4.20
CA ASP A 46 20.23 10.89 -4.45
C ASP A 46 20.85 9.54 -4.06
N ARG A 47 21.47 8.88 -5.04
CA ARG A 47 21.95 7.49 -4.95
C ARG A 47 23.13 7.32 -4.00
N MET A 48 23.87 8.40 -3.73
CA MET A 48 25.09 8.36 -2.92
C MET A 48 24.79 8.68 -1.45
N THR A 49 23.92 9.66 -1.23
CA THR A 49 23.55 10.12 0.12
C THR A 49 22.31 9.39 0.67
N GLY A 50 21.53 8.74 -0.19
CA GLY A 50 20.28 8.09 0.19
C GLY A 50 19.16 9.06 0.59
N SER A 51 19.29 10.33 0.20
CA SER A 51 18.42 11.42 0.65
C SER A 51 17.59 12.01 -0.50
N GLU A 52 16.47 12.66 -0.15
CA GLU A 52 15.69 13.44 -1.10
C GLU A 52 16.43 14.75 -1.46
N VAL A 53 16.44 15.10 -2.76
CA VAL A 53 17.03 16.35 -3.27
C VAL A 53 16.04 17.12 -4.14
N GLN A 54 16.26 18.43 -4.24
CA GLN A 54 15.33 19.34 -4.91
C GLN A 54 15.45 19.33 -6.45
N ALA A 55 16.57 18.85 -7.00
CA ALA A 55 16.85 18.91 -8.43
C ALA A 55 17.52 17.65 -8.94
N ARG A 56 17.25 17.35 -10.22
CA ARG A 56 17.89 16.27 -10.95
C ARG A 56 19.40 16.52 -11.10
N ASN A 57 20.18 15.49 -10.82
CA ASN A 57 21.59 15.37 -11.18
C ASN A 57 21.90 13.98 -11.76
N GLU A 58 23.15 13.71 -12.19
CA GLU A 58 23.53 12.42 -12.78
C GLU A 58 23.37 11.21 -11.84
N GLY A 59 23.50 11.44 -10.54
CA GLY A 59 23.37 10.48 -9.46
C GLY A 59 21.98 10.44 -8.81
N THR A 60 20.94 10.96 -9.46
CA THR A 60 19.57 10.92 -8.92
C THR A 60 18.65 9.97 -9.66
N ILE A 61 17.69 9.41 -8.93
CA ILE A 61 16.58 8.60 -9.43
C ILE A 61 15.29 9.36 -9.15
N LEU A 62 14.39 9.46 -10.13
CA LEU A 62 13.04 9.98 -9.92
C LEU A 62 12.20 8.92 -9.22
N VAL A 63 11.61 9.22 -8.08
CA VAL A 63 10.77 8.28 -7.34
C VAL A 63 9.35 8.79 -7.28
N MET A 64 8.39 7.89 -7.54
CA MET A 64 6.96 8.07 -7.30
C MET A 64 6.52 7.04 -6.26
N SER A 65 5.81 7.48 -5.23
CA SER A 65 5.30 6.64 -4.14
C SER A 65 3.91 7.13 -3.70
N VAL A 66 2.98 7.23 -4.65
CA VAL A 66 1.60 7.66 -4.40
C VAL A 66 0.80 6.48 -3.84
N ASP A 67 0.21 6.65 -2.66
CA ASP A 67 -0.48 5.57 -1.91
C ASP A 67 -1.92 5.30 -2.38
N ASN A 68 -2.50 6.21 -3.18
CA ASN A 68 -3.90 6.17 -3.60
C ASN A 68 -4.09 6.17 -5.13
N LEU A 69 -3.12 5.64 -5.89
CA LEU A 69 -3.15 5.55 -7.36
C LEU A 69 -4.46 5.03 -7.98
N PRO A 70 -5.19 4.04 -7.41
CA PRO A 70 -6.47 3.63 -7.98
C PRO A 70 -7.50 4.77 -8.08
N CYS A 71 -7.37 5.80 -7.24
CA CYS A 71 -8.22 7.00 -7.29
C CYS A 71 -7.86 7.95 -8.44
N GLU A 72 -6.73 7.76 -9.13
CA GLU A 72 -6.36 8.55 -10.33
C GLU A 72 -7.06 8.05 -11.60
N LEU A 73 -7.51 6.78 -11.62
CA LEU A 73 -8.44 6.23 -12.61
C LEU A 73 -9.75 5.80 -11.93
N PRO A 74 -10.48 6.74 -11.29
CA PRO A 74 -11.55 6.40 -10.37
C PRO A 74 -12.74 5.72 -11.07
N ARG A 75 -12.95 6.03 -12.35
CA ARG A 75 -13.97 5.38 -13.19
C ARG A 75 -13.63 3.91 -13.39
N ASP A 76 -12.47 3.62 -13.95
CA ASP A 76 -12.05 2.27 -14.33
C ASP A 76 -11.95 1.38 -13.08
N ALA A 77 -11.36 1.90 -12.00
CA ALA A 77 -11.27 1.18 -10.72
C ALA A 77 -12.66 0.87 -10.13
N SER A 78 -13.60 1.82 -10.20
CA SER A 78 -14.98 1.60 -9.72
C SER A 78 -15.74 0.60 -10.59
N GLU A 79 -15.57 0.66 -11.92
CA GLU A 79 -16.18 -0.27 -12.86
C GLU A 79 -15.68 -1.70 -12.62
N GLU A 80 -14.37 -1.91 -12.52
CA GLU A 80 -13.78 -3.22 -12.25
C GLU A 80 -14.18 -3.76 -10.87
N PHE A 81 -14.07 -2.95 -9.82
CA PHE A 81 -14.50 -3.34 -8.47
C PHE A 81 -15.98 -3.73 -8.44
N SER A 82 -16.85 -2.95 -9.10
CA SER A 82 -18.28 -3.24 -9.14
C SER A 82 -18.59 -4.52 -9.91
N ALA A 83 -17.90 -4.78 -11.02
CA ALA A 83 -18.06 -5.99 -11.81
C ALA A 83 -17.70 -7.23 -10.97
N ASP A 84 -16.59 -7.20 -10.25
CA ASP A 84 -16.17 -8.29 -9.38
C ASP A 84 -17.10 -8.48 -8.18
N LEU A 85 -17.54 -7.39 -7.55
CA LEU A 85 -18.51 -7.43 -6.46
C LEU A 85 -19.81 -8.11 -6.91
N LEU A 86 -20.37 -7.71 -8.05
CA LEU A 86 -21.61 -8.28 -8.60
C LEU A 86 -21.44 -9.74 -8.99
N LYS A 87 -20.28 -10.11 -9.54
CA LYS A 87 -20.02 -11.47 -10.02
C LYS A 87 -19.72 -12.46 -8.89
N HIS A 88 -18.95 -12.04 -7.88
CA HIS A 88 -18.38 -12.95 -6.89
C HIS A 88 -19.01 -12.83 -5.50
N VAL A 89 -19.43 -11.64 -5.12
CA VAL A 89 -19.90 -11.34 -3.75
C VAL A 89 -21.42 -11.34 -3.67
N LEU A 90 -22.10 -10.66 -4.59
CA LEU A 90 -23.55 -10.56 -4.57
C LEU A 90 -24.26 -11.92 -4.55
N PRO A 91 -23.86 -12.93 -5.35
CA PRO A 91 -24.54 -14.23 -5.34
C PRO A 91 -24.45 -14.94 -3.98
N GLN A 92 -23.33 -14.81 -3.26
CA GLN A 92 -23.17 -15.38 -1.93
C GLN A 92 -23.91 -14.56 -0.85
N LEU A 93 -23.97 -13.24 -1.00
CA LEU A 93 -24.73 -12.38 -0.08
C LEU A 93 -26.24 -12.67 -0.10
N VAL A 94 -26.80 -12.94 -1.28
CA VAL A 94 -28.23 -13.22 -1.44
C VAL A 94 -28.59 -14.71 -1.30
N GLY A 95 -27.60 -15.57 -0.99
CA GLY A 95 -27.81 -17.02 -0.86
C GLY A 95 -28.16 -17.71 -2.19
N ALA A 96 -27.81 -17.13 -3.33
CA ALA A 96 -27.98 -17.77 -4.65
C ALA A 96 -26.93 -18.86 -4.92
N VAL A 97 -25.87 -18.91 -4.13
CA VAL A 97 -24.83 -19.95 -4.16
C VAL A 97 -24.41 -20.28 -2.75
N ASP A 98 -24.27 -21.57 -2.46
CA ASP A 98 -23.73 -22.05 -1.20
C ASP A 98 -22.22 -21.81 -1.16
N GLY A 99 -21.76 -21.07 -0.15
CA GLY A 99 -20.37 -20.73 0.03
C GLY A 99 -20.10 -20.19 1.43
N ASN A 100 -18.84 -20.24 1.86
CA ASN A 100 -18.41 -19.73 3.16
C ASN A 100 -17.69 -18.38 3.08
N MET A 101 -17.68 -17.72 1.92
CA MET A 101 -16.90 -16.49 1.73
C MET A 101 -17.40 -15.38 2.66
N ILE A 102 -18.72 -15.22 2.78
CA ILE A 102 -19.32 -14.18 3.63
C ILE A 102 -19.00 -14.44 5.10
N ASP A 103 -19.15 -15.68 5.57
CA ASP A 103 -18.77 -16.04 6.94
C ASP A 103 -17.27 -15.81 7.20
N ARG A 104 -16.41 -16.21 6.25
CA ARG A 104 -14.96 -15.99 6.36
C ARG A 104 -14.56 -14.51 6.30
N ALA A 105 -15.36 -13.67 5.65
CA ALA A 105 -15.16 -12.22 5.56
C ALA A 105 -15.83 -11.45 6.72
N THR A 106 -16.70 -12.09 7.50
CA THR A 106 -17.40 -11.46 8.63
C THR A 106 -16.47 -11.34 9.83
N ILE A 107 -15.97 -10.13 10.08
CA ILE A 107 -15.08 -9.84 11.23
C ILE A 107 -15.86 -9.86 12.55
N ALA A 108 -17.03 -9.24 12.57
CA ALA A 108 -17.89 -9.15 13.74
C ALA A 108 -19.34 -9.46 13.39
N ARG A 109 -20.06 -10.12 14.30
CA ARG A 109 -21.49 -10.44 14.18
C ARG A 109 -22.15 -10.20 15.53
N ASN A 110 -23.30 -9.52 15.52
CA ASN A 110 -24.08 -9.22 16.73
C ASN A 110 -23.28 -8.50 17.84
N GLY A 111 -22.34 -7.63 17.46
CA GLY A 111 -21.53 -6.86 18.41
C GLY A 111 -20.30 -7.60 18.94
N GLU A 112 -20.07 -8.84 18.54
CA GLU A 112 -18.93 -9.66 18.97
C GLU A 112 -18.03 -10.01 17.78
N LEU A 113 -16.72 -10.13 18.04
CA LEU A 113 -15.77 -10.64 17.04
C LEU A 113 -16.08 -12.12 16.79
N THR A 114 -16.02 -12.55 15.52
CA THR A 114 -16.13 -13.97 15.21
C THR A 114 -14.84 -14.70 15.65
N ASP A 115 -14.92 -16.01 15.91
CA ASP A 115 -13.82 -16.81 16.46
C ASP A 115 -12.48 -16.59 15.73
N ARG A 116 -12.54 -16.48 14.39
CA ARG A 116 -11.36 -16.26 13.54
C ARG A 116 -10.62 -14.97 13.87
N TYR A 117 -11.33 -13.94 14.31
CA TYR A 117 -10.80 -12.61 14.58
C TYR A 117 -10.70 -12.31 16.08
N GLY A 118 -10.90 -13.32 16.95
CA GLY A 118 -10.82 -13.15 18.40
C GLY A 118 -9.49 -12.56 18.89
N TYR A 119 -8.40 -12.76 18.14
CA TYR A 119 -7.09 -12.16 18.43
C TYR A 119 -7.09 -10.61 18.41
N LEU A 120 -8.11 -9.98 17.81
CA LEU A 120 -8.27 -8.52 17.79
C LEU A 120 -8.97 -7.97 19.04
N ALA A 121 -9.46 -8.80 19.96
CA ALA A 121 -10.26 -8.35 21.10
C ALA A 121 -9.56 -7.30 21.99
N ASP A 122 -8.26 -7.47 22.25
CA ASP A 122 -7.50 -6.50 23.04
C ASP A 122 -7.24 -5.18 22.29
N TYR A 123 -7.15 -5.21 20.96
CA TYR A 123 -7.11 -4.01 20.13
C TYR A 123 -8.47 -3.30 20.11
N ALA A 124 -9.55 -4.04 19.84
CA ALA A 124 -10.91 -3.51 19.80
C ALA A 124 -11.37 -2.92 21.15
N SER A 125 -10.88 -3.46 22.27
CA SER A 125 -11.14 -2.94 23.62
C SER A 125 -10.17 -1.83 24.06
N GLY A 126 -9.22 -1.42 23.20
CA GLY A 126 -8.28 -0.33 23.48
C GLY A 126 -7.19 -0.67 24.49
N LYS A 127 -7.02 -1.94 24.87
CA LYS A 127 -5.92 -2.41 25.73
C LYS A 127 -4.59 -2.42 24.99
N LEU A 128 -4.62 -2.72 23.69
CA LEU A 128 -3.49 -2.53 22.78
C LEU A 128 -3.64 -1.17 22.09
N ARG A 129 -2.87 -0.17 22.53
CA ARG A 129 -2.73 1.09 21.79
C ARG A 129 -1.66 0.91 20.71
N PRO A 130 -1.89 1.36 19.46
CA PRO A 130 -0.80 1.45 18.50
C PRO A 130 0.30 2.33 19.11
N LYS A 131 1.56 1.89 19.01
CA LYS A 131 2.68 2.78 19.32
C LYS A 131 2.48 4.00 18.42
N ALA A 132 2.33 5.18 19.01
CA ALA A 132 2.37 6.41 18.24
C ALA A 132 3.65 6.37 17.40
N SER A 133 3.51 6.50 16.08
CA SER A 133 4.64 6.75 15.19
C SER A 133 5.26 8.07 15.66
N THR A 134 6.32 7.99 16.45
CA THR A 134 7.18 9.12 16.73
C THR A 134 7.79 9.54 15.41
N SER A 135 7.31 10.68 14.90
CA SER A 135 7.96 11.69 14.05
C SER A 135 9.06 11.22 13.11
#